data_AF-A0A2N0QTK4-F1
#
_entry.id   AF-A0A2N0QTK4-F1
#
_cell.length_a   1.000
_cell.length_b   1.000
_cell.length_c   1.000
_cell.angle_alpha   90.00
_cell.angle_beta   90.00
_cell.angle_gamma   90.00
#
_symmetry.space_group_name_H-M   'P 1'
#
loop_
_entity.id
_entity.type
_entity.pdbx_description
1 polymer ?
#
loop_
_entity_poly.entity_id
_entity_poly.type
_entity_poly.pdbx_seq_one_letter_code
_entity_poly.pdbx_strand_id
1 'polypeptide(L)'
;NKENIKNCILSRISAYLEDCAIFNNMDYGPSFGAGCDFKLYGDNCYDQSEYRHTRCYNKPIRETNGHFSVEEYEVFQITKN
;
A
#
# COMPACT_ATOMS: atom_id res chain seq x y z
N ASN A 1 -12.07 -13.90 -10.36
CA ASN A 1 -10.76 -13.54 -10.94
C ASN A 1 -9.62 -14.33 -10.25
N LYS A 2 -9.54 -15.66 -10.45
CA LYS A 2 -8.60 -16.55 -9.72
C LYS A 2 -7.16 -16.45 -10.25
N GLU A 3 -6.96 -15.96 -11.47
CA GLU A 3 -5.63 -15.88 -12.09
C GLU A 3 -4.77 -14.74 -11.49
N ASN A 4 -5.36 -13.63 -11.06
CA ASN A 4 -4.63 -12.47 -10.53
C ASN A 4 -3.92 -12.69 -9.19
N ILE A 5 -4.30 -13.71 -8.41
CA ILE A 5 -3.65 -13.98 -7.11
C ILE A 5 -2.29 -14.66 -7.27
N LYS A 6 -2.02 -15.33 -8.40
CA LYS A 6 -0.74 -16.06 -8.56
C LYS A 6 0.48 -15.13 -8.59
N ASN A 7 0.30 -13.87 -8.98
CA ASN A 7 1.38 -12.88 -9.11
C ASN A 7 1.29 -11.75 -8.08
N CYS A 8 0.46 -11.88 -7.04
CA CYS A 8 0.39 -10.83 -6.01
C CYS A 8 1.54 -10.96 -5.01
N ILE A 9 2.12 -9.83 -4.64
CA ILE A 9 3.11 -9.75 -3.56
C ILE A 9 2.39 -9.88 -2.23
N LEU A 10 2.69 -10.94 -1.47
CA LEU A 10 2.15 -11.18 -0.14
C LEU A 10 3.20 -10.86 0.93
N SER A 11 2.89 -9.87 1.76
CA SER A 11 3.72 -9.46 2.88
C SER A 11 2.91 -9.40 4.16
N ARG A 12 3.41 -10.04 5.22
CA ARG A 12 2.79 -9.97 6.54
C ARG A 12 3.25 -8.70 7.24
N ILE A 13 2.36 -8.15 8.05
CA ILE A 13 2.67 -7.03 8.94
C ILE A 13 3.67 -7.50 10.01
N SER A 14 4.57 -6.61 10.42
CA SER A 14 5.49 -6.82 11.53
C SER A 14 4.73 -6.84 12.85
N ALA A 15 5.03 -7.81 13.72
CA ALA A 15 4.28 -8.06 14.96
C ALA A 15 4.22 -6.86 15.92
N TYR A 16 5.18 -5.94 15.83
CA TYR A 16 5.26 -4.76 16.71
C TYR A 16 4.65 -3.50 16.09
N LEU A 17 4.12 -3.58 14.86
CA LEU A 17 3.66 -2.44 14.07
C LEU A 17 2.26 -2.67 13.46
N GLU A 18 1.48 -3.58 14.06
CA GLU A 18 0.12 -3.90 13.59
C GLU A 18 -0.77 -2.67 13.51
N ASP A 19 -0.71 -1.80 14.53
CA ASP A 19 -1.47 -0.55 14.59
C ASP A 19 -0.99 0.52 13.58
N CYS A 20 0.18 0.33 13.00
CA CYS A 20 0.76 1.23 12.00
C CYS A 20 0.58 0.71 10.56
N ALA A 21 -0.03 -0.45 10.36
CA ALA A 21 -0.04 -1.09 9.04
C ALA A 21 -0.82 -0.28 7.99
N ILE A 22 -1.98 0.25 8.38
CA ILE A 22 -2.85 1.05 7.51
C ILE A 22 -3.19 2.36 8.20
N PHE A 23 -3.17 3.45 7.45
CA PHE A 23 -3.44 4.77 7.98
C PHE A 23 -4.13 5.65 6.94
N ASN A 24 -5.01 6.53 7.37
CA ASN A 24 -5.64 7.53 6.52
C ASN A 24 -5.31 8.92 7.05
N ASN A 25 -4.58 9.72 6.28
CA ASN A 25 -4.17 11.06 6.64
C ASN A 25 -5.00 12.11 5.87
N MET A 26 -5.31 13.24 6.49
CA MET A 26 -6.01 14.33 5.82
C MET A 26 -5.16 14.97 4.70
N ASP A 27 -3.83 14.95 4.83
CA ASP A 27 -2.91 15.60 3.90
C ASP A 27 -2.60 14.73 2.67
N TYR A 28 -2.63 13.40 2.80
CA TYR A 28 -2.22 12.47 1.72
C TYR A 28 -3.10 11.22 1.57
N GLY A 29 -4.25 11.17 2.22
CA GLY A 29 -5.23 10.11 2.06
C GLY A 29 -4.76 8.74 2.59
N PRO A 30 -5.21 7.64 1.96
CA PRO A 30 -4.92 6.28 2.42
C PRO A 30 -3.45 5.90 2.19
N SER A 31 -2.89 5.19 3.17
CA SER A 31 -1.48 4.86 3.21
C SER A 31 -1.20 3.57 3.99
N PHE A 32 -0.02 3.00 3.75
CA PHE A 32 0.49 1.82 4.42
C PHE A 32 1.73 2.18 5.24
N GLY A 33 1.92 1.50 6.37
CA GLY A 33 3.06 1.71 7.27
C GLY A 33 3.09 3.10 7.89
N ALA A 34 1.93 3.60 8.33
CA ALA A 34 1.72 4.96 8.86
C ALA A 34 2.18 6.06 7.87
N GLY A 35 2.08 5.79 6.56
CA GLY A 35 2.58 6.67 5.52
C GLY A 35 4.05 6.50 5.21
N CYS A 36 4.81 5.67 5.91
CA CYS A 36 6.22 5.45 5.61
C CYS A 36 6.45 4.45 4.48
N ASP A 37 5.54 3.47 4.31
CA ASP A 37 5.72 2.41 3.32
C ASP A 37 5.11 2.76 1.96
N PHE A 38 3.86 3.22 1.95
CA PHE A 38 3.15 3.58 0.71
C PHE A 38 2.19 4.72 0.97
N LYS A 39 2.16 5.71 0.09
CA LYS A 39 1.16 6.79 0.08
C LYS A 39 0.51 6.85 -1.29
N LEU A 40 -0.81 6.92 -1.30
CA LEU A 40 -1.57 7.22 -2.51
C LEU A 40 -1.90 8.72 -2.52
N TYR A 41 -1.10 9.51 -3.22
CA TYR A 41 -1.10 10.97 -3.08
C TYR A 41 -0.94 11.69 -4.42
N GLY A 42 -1.45 12.92 -4.52
CA GLY A 42 -1.38 13.78 -5.69
C GLY A 42 -2.75 14.13 -6.26
N ASP A 43 -2.84 15.30 -6.89
CA ASP A 43 -4.11 15.88 -7.37
C ASP A 43 -4.48 15.45 -8.79
N ASN A 44 -3.55 14.83 -9.53
CA ASN A 44 -3.74 14.40 -10.91
C ASN A 44 -3.34 12.94 -11.09
N CYS A 45 -4.31 12.02 -10.93
CA CYS A 45 -4.06 10.57 -10.98
C CYS A 45 -2.96 10.12 -10.00
N TYR A 46 -3.01 10.64 -8.77
CA TYR A 46 -2.07 10.33 -7.69
C TYR A 46 -0.59 10.34 -8.15
N ASP A 47 -0.21 11.35 -8.94
CA ASP A 47 1.12 11.54 -9.55
C ASP A 47 2.26 11.74 -8.56
N GLN A 48 1.94 11.93 -7.28
CA GLN A 48 2.88 12.07 -6.18
C GLN A 48 2.83 10.87 -5.23
N SER A 49 2.29 9.74 -5.68
CA SER A 49 2.33 8.51 -4.89
C SER A 49 3.76 8.07 -4.71
N GLU A 50 4.06 7.54 -3.53
CA GLU A 50 5.41 7.15 -3.16
C GLU A 50 5.37 5.77 -2.51
N TYR A 51 6.37 4.96 -2.84
CA TYR A 51 6.65 3.71 -2.16
C TYR A 51 8.08 3.67 -1.63
N ARG A 52 8.22 3.22 -0.39
CA ARG A 52 9.52 2.91 0.20
C ARG A 52 9.38 1.73 1.15
N HIS A 53 10.12 0.66 0.94
CA HIS A 53 10.13 -0.39 1.95
C HIS A 53 10.82 0.08 3.24
N THR A 54 10.09 0.08 4.35
CA THR A 54 10.60 0.43 5.68
C THR A 54 10.63 -0.79 6.60
N ARG A 55 9.69 -0.93 7.54
CA ARG A 55 9.65 -2.00 8.55
C ARG A 55 8.26 -2.49 8.94
N CYS A 56 7.17 -1.85 8.48
CA CYS A 56 5.83 -2.24 8.91
C CYS A 56 5.39 -3.54 8.24
N TYR A 57 5.95 -3.86 7.08
CA TYR A 57 5.76 -5.11 6.36
C TYR A 57 7.05 -5.92 6.38
N ASN A 58 6.96 -7.25 6.53
CA ASN A 58 8.15 -8.14 6.62
C ASN A 58 8.89 -8.31 5.28
N LYS A 59 8.20 -8.04 4.17
CA LYS A 59 8.70 -8.02 2.81
C LYS A 59 8.24 -6.75 2.11
N PRO A 60 8.94 -6.30 1.05
CA PRO A 60 8.41 -5.25 0.18
C PRO A 60 7.01 -5.62 -0.32
N ILE A 61 6.13 -4.62 -0.45
CA ILE A 61 4.77 -4.75 -1.03
C ILE A 61 4.71 -4.23 -2.47
N ARG A 62 5.84 -3.69 -2.97
CA ARG A 62 6.11 -3.36 -4.37
C ARG A 62 7.59 -3.66 -4.66
N GLU A 63 7.92 -3.86 -5.94
CA GLU A 63 9.28 -4.19 -6.37
C GLU A 63 10.22 -2.98 -6.40
N THR A 64 9.68 -1.80 -6.73
CA THR A 64 10.46 -0.58 -6.94
C THR A 64 10.09 0.50 -5.94
N ASN A 65 11.10 1.06 -5.28
CA ASN A 65 10.97 2.27 -4.45
C ASN A 65 10.93 3.52 -5.33
N GLY A 66 10.31 4.59 -4.81
CA GLY A 66 10.27 5.90 -5.44
C GLY A 66 8.85 6.39 -5.71
N HIS A 67 8.78 7.48 -6.49
CA HIS A 67 7.52 8.12 -6.87
C HIS A 67 6.96 7.51 -8.15
N PHE A 68 5.63 7.46 -8.26
CA PHE A 68 4.91 6.99 -9.45
C PHE A 68 3.51 7.59 -9.49
N SER A 69 2.90 7.60 -10.67
CA SER A 69 1.49 7.91 -10.85
C SER A 69 0.62 6.66 -10.75
N VAL A 70 -0.63 6.83 -10.35
CA VAL A 70 -1.65 5.77 -10.31
C VAL A 70 -2.86 6.23 -11.12
N GLU A 71 -3.00 5.71 -12.33
CA GLU A 71 -4.13 6.03 -13.20
C GLU A 71 -5.44 5.43 -12.68
N GLU A 72 -5.38 4.19 -12.17
CA GLU A 72 -6.52 3.45 -11.65
C GLU A 72 -6.07 2.48 -10.53
N TYR A 73 -6.96 2.26 -9.56
CA TYR A 73 -6.80 1.20 -8.56
C TYR A 73 -8.15 0.59 -8.18
N GLU A 74 -8.15 -0.70 -7.87
CA GLU A 74 -9.33 -1.44 -7.45
C GLU A 74 -9.19 -1.86 -5.97
N VAL A 75 -10.26 -1.73 -5.18
CA VAL A 75 -10.30 -2.16 -3.78
C VAL A 75 -11.29 -3.31 -3.63
N PHE A 76 -10.82 -4.42 -3.05
CA PHE A 76 -11.61 -5.63 -2.84
C PHE A 76 -11.78 -5.91 -1.35
N GLN A 77 -13.03 -6.10 -0.91
CA GLN A 77 -13.32 -6.57 0.44
C GLN A 77 -13.51 -8.09 0.42
N ILE A 78 -12.78 -8.80 1.30
CA ILE A 78 -12.93 -10.24 1.49
C ILE A 78 -13.79 -10.45 2.75
N THR A 79 -14.97 -11.05 2.59
CA THR A 79 -15.87 -11.39 3.70
C THR A 79 -15.83 -12.90 3.98
N LYS A 80 -15.99 -13.29 5.24
CA LYS A 80 -16.34 -14.67 5.57
C LYS A 80 -17.84 -14.86 5.30
N ASN A 81 -18.19 -16.00 4.70
CA ASN A 81 -19.58 -16.46 4.61
C ASN A 81 -20.03 -17.06 5.94
#